data_AF-A0AAD4GKC7-F1
#
_entry.id   AF-A0AAD4GKC7-F1
#
_cell.length_a   1.000
_cell.length_b   1.000
_cell.length_c   1.000
_cell.angle_alpha   90.00
_cell.angle_beta   90.00
_cell.angle_gamma   90.00
#
_symmetry.space_group_name_H-M   'P 1'
#
loop_
_entity.id
_entity.type
_entity.pdbx_description
1 polymer ?
#
loop_
_entity_poly.entity_id
_entity_poly.type
_entity_poly.pdbx_seq_one_letter_code
_entity_poly.pdbx_strand_id
1 'polypeptide(L)'
;LAQLKWEAKVVEYVTSLWNATRCRSQKATKTKTLGFDVPILGPRFVPPTYLHSQLRPGPTNIQPDVQYLKPINIIHPLYYPELAKCPQCSSCDDVSWEGWTTTGSRELHGVSHEETALGLQLRCNSCKRTSSEPNLQLNNEGEGDTKDGGYCFALTSHVFWKGWNHWEIPGRSMISLSSVPLNKCGRGDTYLLQALCADSRVVQPHR
;
A
#
# COMPACT_ATOMS: atom_id res chain seq x y z
N LEU A 1 9.83 12.46 19.56
CA LEU A 1 10.99 12.09 18.68
C LEU A 1 11.05 10.60 18.35
N ALA A 2 10.86 9.70 19.32
CA ALA A 2 10.90 8.26 19.08
C ALA A 2 9.91 7.80 17.99
N GLN A 3 8.68 8.33 17.98
CA GLN A 3 7.68 8.04 16.94
C GLN A 3 8.15 8.38 15.53
N LEU A 4 8.69 9.59 15.30
CA LEU A 4 9.19 9.99 13.98
C LEU A 4 10.36 9.12 13.52
N LYS A 5 11.24 8.70 14.44
CA LYS A 5 12.33 7.75 14.13
C LYS A 5 11.78 6.38 13.74
N TRP A 6 10.72 5.93 14.41
CA TRP A 6 10.04 4.68 14.08
C TRP A 6 9.39 4.75 12.69
N GLU A 7 8.65 5.82 12.41
CA GLU A 7 8.06 6.08 11.09
C GLU A 7 9.10 6.12 9.98
N ALA A 8 10.21 6.83 10.18
CA ALA A 8 11.29 6.91 9.22
C ALA A 8 11.88 5.52 8.88
N LYS A 9 12.10 4.68 9.90
CA LYS A 9 12.61 3.30 9.70
C LYS A 9 11.61 2.43 8.93
N VAL A 10 10.32 2.55 9.22
CA VAL A 10 9.28 1.81 8.48
C VAL A 10 9.25 2.27 7.02
N VAL A 11 9.28 3.58 6.78
CA VAL A 11 9.31 4.17 5.43
C VAL A 11 10.55 3.72 4.65
N GLU A 12 11.73 3.74 5.27
CA GLU A 12 12.98 3.27 4.68
C GLU A 12 12.89 1.78 4.30
N TYR A 13 12.39 0.94 5.22
CA TYR A 13 12.19 -0.48 4.98
C TYR A 13 11.25 -0.74 3.79
N VAL A 14 10.07 -0.10 3.77
CA VAL A 14 9.09 -0.28 2.68
C VAL A 14 9.65 0.22 1.35
N THR A 15 10.37 1.35 1.36
CA THR A 15 11.00 1.90 0.16
C THR A 15 12.07 0.95 -0.38
N SER A 16 12.89 0.37 0.50
CA SER A 16 13.90 -0.63 0.13
C SER A 16 13.24 -1.88 -0.47
N LEU A 17 12.19 -2.38 0.18
CA LEU A 17 11.43 -3.55 -0.27
C LEU A 17 10.76 -3.31 -1.63
N TRP A 18 10.17 -2.13 -1.83
CA TRP A 18 9.57 -1.73 -3.11
C TRP A 18 10.62 -1.62 -4.23
N ASN A 19 11.77 -1.03 -3.95
CA ASN A 19 12.85 -0.91 -4.93
C ASN A 19 13.47 -2.26 -5.28
N ALA A 20 13.51 -3.20 -4.34
CA ALA A 20 13.98 -4.56 -4.57
C ALA A 20 13.01 -5.37 -5.44
N THR A 21 11.69 -5.18 -5.26
CA THR A 21 10.64 -5.97 -5.92
C THR A 21 10.22 -5.38 -7.28
N ARG A 22 10.24 -4.05 -7.44
CA ARG A 22 9.78 -3.39 -8.68
C ARG A 22 10.75 -3.62 -9.85
N CYS A 23 10.19 -3.97 -11.00
CA CYS A 23 10.92 -3.97 -12.27
C CYS A 23 11.27 -2.54 -12.70
N ARG A 24 12.57 -2.23 -12.80
CA ARG A 24 13.04 -0.90 -13.26
C ARG A 24 13.03 -0.74 -14.78
N SER A 25 12.84 -1.84 -15.54
CA SER A 25 12.87 -1.84 -17.00
C SER A 25 11.52 -2.30 -17.56
N GLN A 26 10.98 -1.54 -18.52
CA GLN A 26 9.78 -1.90 -19.28
C GLN A 26 9.91 -3.22 -20.06
N LYS A 27 11.15 -3.70 -20.28
CA LYS A 27 11.44 -4.98 -20.95
C LYS A 27 11.49 -6.17 -20.01
N ALA A 28 11.49 -5.94 -18.69
CA ALA A 28 11.56 -7.02 -17.69
C ALA A 28 10.16 -7.44 -17.27
N THR A 29 9.63 -8.48 -17.91
CA THR A 29 8.28 -9.02 -17.70
C THR A 29 8.10 -9.72 -16.34
N LYS A 30 9.17 -9.93 -15.57
CA LYS A 30 9.14 -10.67 -14.31
C LYS A 30 9.56 -9.78 -13.14
N THR A 31 8.66 -9.61 -12.18
CA THR A 31 8.93 -9.02 -10.86
C THR A 31 10.15 -9.68 -10.23
N LYS A 32 11.03 -8.89 -9.62
CA LYS A 32 12.20 -9.43 -8.92
C LYS A 32 11.72 -10.13 -7.65
N THR A 33 12.06 -11.40 -7.50
CA THR A 33 11.80 -12.15 -6.28
C THR A 33 12.72 -11.65 -5.18
N LEU A 34 12.17 -11.48 -3.98
CA LEU A 34 12.93 -11.11 -2.80
C LEU A 34 13.79 -12.30 -2.32
N GLY A 35 15.00 -12.02 -1.82
CA GLY A 35 15.81 -13.05 -1.17
C GLY A 35 15.14 -13.56 0.10
N PHE A 36 15.36 -14.84 0.42
CA PHE A 36 14.76 -15.49 1.60
C PHE A 36 15.13 -14.81 2.94
N ASP A 37 16.27 -14.12 3.00
CA ASP A 37 16.77 -13.46 4.21
C ASP A 37 16.03 -12.16 4.56
N VAL A 38 15.24 -11.60 3.62
CA VAL A 38 14.54 -10.35 3.85
C VAL A 38 13.13 -10.66 4.36
N PRO A 39 12.80 -10.31 5.62
CA PRO A 39 11.46 -10.55 6.14
C PRO A 39 10.45 -9.68 5.38
N ILE A 40 9.26 -10.21 5.16
CA ILE A 40 8.11 -9.47 4.61
C ILE A 40 7.24 -9.05 5.79
N LEU A 41 7.36 -7.78 6.17
CA LEU A 41 6.64 -7.17 7.28
C LEU A 41 5.53 -6.26 6.73
N GLY A 42 4.54 -5.94 7.57
CA GLY A 42 3.44 -5.05 7.21
C GLY A 42 2.16 -5.79 6.83
N PRO A 43 1.14 -5.10 6.27
CA PRO A 43 1.06 -3.64 6.09
C PRO A 43 0.96 -2.84 7.40
N ARG A 44 0.58 -3.50 8.50
CA ARG A 44 0.50 -2.91 9.86
C ARG A 44 1.75 -3.24 10.67
N PHE A 45 2.52 -2.22 11.02
CA PHE A 45 3.75 -2.32 11.81
C PHE A 45 3.43 -2.03 13.27
N VAL A 46 3.53 -3.06 14.12
CA VAL A 46 3.25 -2.96 15.55
C VAL A 46 4.57 -2.95 16.32
N PRO A 47 4.85 -1.91 17.11
CA PRO A 47 6.05 -1.88 17.95
C PRO A 47 5.92 -2.87 19.12
N PRO A 48 7.03 -3.35 19.68
CA PRO A 48 7.00 -4.20 20.88
C PRO A 48 6.27 -3.49 22.03
N THR A 49 5.28 -4.17 22.60
CA THR A 49 4.49 -3.63 23.73
C THR A 49 5.13 -3.94 25.08
N TYR A 50 4.62 -3.34 26.15
CA TYR A 50 5.09 -3.59 27.51
C TYR A 50 5.16 -5.07 27.90
N LEU A 51 4.13 -5.84 27.54
CA LEU A 51 4.10 -7.28 27.79
C LEU A 51 5.24 -8.03 27.10
N HIS A 52 5.68 -7.57 25.92
CA HIS A 52 6.82 -8.19 25.22
C HIS A 52 8.12 -8.00 26.03
N SER A 53 8.29 -6.85 26.69
CA SER A 53 9.45 -6.58 27.54
C SER A 53 9.41 -7.36 28.85
N GLN A 54 8.22 -7.63 29.39
CA GLN A 54 8.08 -8.40 30.65
C GLN A 54 8.25 -9.90 30.46
N LEU A 55 7.74 -10.46 29.36
CA LEU A 55 7.68 -11.91 29.15
C LEU A 55 8.91 -12.48 28.44
N ARG A 56 9.78 -11.64 27.86
CA ARG A 56 11.00 -12.11 27.19
C ARG A 56 12.17 -12.15 28.16
N PRO A 57 13.01 -13.20 28.12
CA PRO A 57 14.18 -13.30 28.98
C PRO A 57 15.22 -12.22 28.61
N GLY A 58 15.68 -11.45 29.61
CA GLY A 58 16.68 -10.39 29.45
C GLY A 58 16.53 -9.29 30.50
N PRO A 59 17.49 -8.36 30.62
CA PRO A 59 17.35 -7.20 31.50
C PRO A 59 16.17 -6.34 31.03
N THR A 60 15.22 -6.07 31.93
CA THR A 60 14.05 -5.23 31.67
C THR A 60 14.47 -3.76 31.57
N ASN A 61 15.06 -3.37 30.45
CA ASN A 61 15.28 -1.96 30.13
C ASN A 61 14.00 -1.37 29.52
N ILE A 62 13.06 -1.03 30.40
CA ILE A 62 11.78 -0.44 30.03
C ILE A 62 11.99 1.05 29.73
N GLN A 63 12.00 1.41 28.45
CA GLN A 63 12.01 2.80 28.00
C GLN A 63 10.60 3.21 27.55
N PRO A 64 9.91 4.10 28.27
CA PRO A 64 8.52 4.45 27.96
C PRO A 64 8.38 5.00 26.53
N ASP A 65 9.33 5.82 26.08
CA ASP A 65 9.31 6.44 24.75
C ASP A 65 9.22 5.43 23.58
N VAL A 66 9.74 4.22 23.75
CA VAL A 66 9.74 3.16 22.72
C VAL A 66 8.52 2.25 22.89
N GLN A 67 7.98 2.17 24.09
CA GLN A 67 6.93 1.23 24.45
C GLN A 67 5.52 1.77 24.19
N TYR A 68 5.38 3.10 24.16
CA TYR A 68 4.16 3.82 23.79
C TYR A 68 4.17 4.28 22.32
N LEU A 69 4.98 3.65 21.47
CA LEU A 69 4.94 3.92 20.03
C LEU A 69 3.58 3.51 19.46
N LYS A 70 3.00 4.36 18.62
CA LYS A 70 1.74 4.05 17.95
C LYS A 70 2.01 3.08 16.78
N PRO A 71 1.18 2.03 16.59
CA PRO A 71 1.22 1.21 15.39
C PRO A 71 1.07 2.05 14.13
N ILE A 72 1.78 1.67 13.07
CA ILE A 72 1.76 2.37 11.78
C ILE A 72 1.13 1.45 10.73
N ASN A 73 0.12 1.93 10.03
CA ASN A 73 -0.47 1.26 8.88
C ASN A 73 0.02 1.90 7.59
N ILE A 74 0.65 1.11 6.72
CA ILE A 74 1.21 1.58 5.46
C ILE A 74 0.24 1.31 4.32
N ILE A 75 -0.26 2.39 3.71
CA ILE A 75 -1.09 2.35 2.50
C ILE A 75 -0.17 2.49 1.28
N HIS A 76 0.23 1.34 0.73
CA HIS A 76 1.21 1.28 -0.37
C HIS A 76 0.82 0.20 -1.40
N PRO A 77 1.07 0.40 -2.71
CA PRO A 77 0.74 -0.56 -3.78
C PRO A 77 1.37 -1.95 -3.62
N LEU A 78 2.46 -2.02 -2.86
CA LEU A 78 3.10 -3.27 -2.48
C LEU A 78 2.17 -4.18 -1.66
N TYR A 79 1.37 -3.60 -0.76
CA TYR A 79 0.44 -4.34 0.09
C TYR A 79 -0.98 -4.34 -0.47
N TYR A 80 -1.34 -3.28 -1.20
CA TYR A 80 -2.68 -3.06 -1.76
C TYR A 80 -2.59 -2.70 -3.24
N PRO A 81 -2.28 -3.67 -4.14
CA PRO A 81 -2.09 -3.41 -5.57
C PRO A 81 -3.34 -2.85 -6.25
N GLU A 82 -4.52 -3.16 -5.74
CA GLU A 82 -5.82 -2.67 -6.21
C GLU A 82 -6.01 -1.14 -6.04
N LEU A 83 -5.18 -0.48 -5.24
CA LEU A 83 -5.19 0.98 -5.08
C LEU A 83 -4.50 1.72 -6.24
N ALA A 84 -3.86 1.00 -7.17
CA ALA A 84 -3.17 1.57 -8.32
C ALA A 84 -4.12 2.03 -9.45
N LYS A 85 -5.22 2.70 -9.09
CA LYS A 85 -6.21 3.26 -10.02
C LYS A 85 -6.53 4.71 -9.66
N CYS A 86 -6.77 5.55 -10.66
CA CYS A 86 -7.20 6.92 -10.43
C CYS A 86 -8.65 6.97 -9.92
N PRO A 87 -8.96 7.67 -8.82
CA PRO A 87 -10.33 7.76 -8.30
C PRO A 87 -11.28 8.58 -9.19
N GLN A 88 -10.76 9.45 -10.07
CA GLN A 88 -11.57 10.33 -10.91
C GLN A 88 -11.92 9.71 -12.26
N CYS A 89 -10.95 9.09 -12.94
CA CYS A 89 -11.15 8.51 -14.28
C CYS A 89 -11.07 6.99 -14.32
N SER A 90 -10.81 6.33 -13.19
CA SER A 90 -10.64 4.87 -13.07
C SER A 90 -9.53 4.28 -13.97
N SER A 91 -8.67 5.12 -14.54
CA SER A 91 -7.54 4.65 -15.36
C SER A 91 -6.41 4.10 -14.48
N CYS A 92 -5.74 3.05 -14.97
CA CYS A 92 -4.57 2.46 -14.32
C CYS A 92 -3.27 2.69 -15.12
N ASP A 93 -3.36 2.90 -16.44
CA ASP A 93 -2.20 2.95 -17.34
C ASP A 93 -1.36 4.23 -17.18
N ASP A 94 -2.03 5.35 -16.89
CA ASP A 94 -1.44 6.70 -16.82
C ASP A 94 -1.21 7.15 -15.36
N VAL A 95 -1.03 6.20 -14.45
CA VAL A 95 -0.86 6.46 -13.01
C VAL A 95 0.63 6.36 -12.62
N SER A 96 1.10 7.38 -11.91
CA SER A 96 2.47 7.45 -11.39
C SER A 96 2.48 7.71 -9.88
N TRP A 97 3.52 7.22 -9.20
CA TRP A 97 3.70 7.39 -7.76
C TRP A 97 4.79 8.43 -7.53
N GLU A 98 4.44 9.55 -6.89
CA GLU A 98 5.32 10.71 -6.72
C GLU A 98 6.16 10.65 -5.43
N GLY A 99 5.86 9.67 -4.56
CA GLY A 99 6.57 9.44 -3.30
C GLY A 99 5.61 9.42 -2.11
N TRP A 100 6.19 9.48 -0.90
CA TRP A 100 5.43 9.58 0.35
C TRP A 100 4.78 10.96 0.48
N THR A 101 3.62 11.01 1.15
CA THR A 101 2.90 12.28 1.36
C THR A 101 3.70 13.26 2.23
N THR A 102 3.84 14.50 1.78
CA THR A 102 4.59 15.56 2.50
C THR A 102 3.90 16.05 3.76
N THR A 103 2.58 15.82 3.89
CA THR A 103 1.79 16.22 5.07
C THR A 103 2.05 15.35 6.31
N GLY A 104 2.92 14.34 6.22
CA GLY A 104 3.22 13.43 7.33
C GLY A 104 2.17 12.34 7.56
N SER A 105 2.30 11.64 8.68
CA SER A 105 1.37 10.59 9.11
C SER A 105 0.03 11.18 9.52
N ARG A 106 -1.05 10.43 9.27
CA ARG A 106 -2.41 10.76 9.71
C ARG A 106 -2.73 9.94 10.94
N GLU A 107 -3.28 10.56 11.97
CA GLU A 107 -3.79 9.83 13.12
C GLU A 107 -5.13 9.17 12.80
N LEU A 108 -5.25 7.91 13.18
CA LEU A 108 -6.46 7.11 13.08
C LEU A 108 -6.90 6.75 14.49
N HIS A 109 -8.09 7.22 14.86
CA HIS A 109 -8.69 6.89 16.15
C HIS A 109 -9.48 5.59 16.02
N GLY A 110 -8.82 4.47 16.31
CA GLY A 110 -9.48 3.18 16.41
C GLY A 110 -10.22 3.03 17.75
N VAL A 111 -11.21 2.13 17.78
CA VAL A 111 -11.97 1.84 19.01
C VAL A 111 -11.11 1.19 20.09
N SER A 112 -10.15 0.34 19.70
CA SER A 112 -9.28 -0.38 20.64
C SER A 112 -7.95 0.32 20.90
N HIS A 113 -7.36 0.93 19.87
CA HIS A 113 -6.04 1.56 19.94
C HIS A 113 -5.97 2.72 18.95
N GLU A 114 -5.17 3.73 19.29
CA GLU A 114 -4.75 4.75 18.34
C GLU A 114 -3.73 4.16 17.38
N GLU A 115 -3.85 4.53 16.10
CA GLU A 115 -2.93 4.13 15.04
C GLU A 115 -2.54 5.34 14.22
N THR A 116 -1.45 5.22 13.46
CA THR A 116 -1.10 6.21 12.44
C THR A 116 -1.10 5.57 11.07
N ALA A 117 -1.46 6.32 10.04
CA ALA A 117 -1.44 5.89 8.66
C ALA A 117 -0.47 6.73 7.84
N LEU A 118 0.33 6.05 7.01
CA LEU A 118 1.21 6.67 6.05
C LEU A 118 0.90 6.11 4.67
N GLY A 119 0.90 6.97 3.66
CA GLY A 119 0.60 6.57 2.29
C GLY A 119 1.45 7.30 1.27
N LEU A 120 1.36 6.82 0.05
CA LEU A 120 1.94 7.49 -1.12
C LEU A 120 0.99 8.55 -1.70
N GLN A 121 1.59 9.42 -2.50
CA GLN A 121 0.89 10.29 -3.42
C GLN A 121 0.82 9.66 -4.82
N LEU A 122 -0.41 9.50 -5.29
CA LEU A 122 -0.77 9.06 -6.64
C LEU A 122 -0.94 10.29 -7.54
N ARG A 123 -0.39 10.25 -8.74
CA ARG A 123 -0.56 11.28 -9.78
C ARG A 123 -1.08 10.64 -11.06
N CYS A 124 -2.22 11.12 -11.55
CA CYS A 124 -2.81 10.68 -12.81
C CYS A 124 -2.44 11.63 -13.95
N ASN A 125 -1.74 11.13 -14.97
CA ASN A 125 -1.35 11.91 -16.14
C ASN A 125 -2.52 12.21 -17.06
N SER A 126 -3.51 11.31 -17.19
CA SER A 126 -4.71 11.57 -17.99
C SER A 126 -5.52 12.75 -17.41
N CYS A 127 -5.78 12.74 -16.10
CA CYS A 127 -6.47 13.84 -15.42
C CYS A 127 -5.66 15.14 -15.49
N LYS A 128 -4.32 15.06 -15.40
CA LYS A 128 -3.45 16.23 -15.56
C LYS A 128 -3.63 16.87 -16.94
N ARG A 129 -3.67 16.07 -18.02
CA ARG A 129 -3.89 16.57 -19.40
C ARG A 129 -5.26 17.26 -19.52
N THR A 130 -6.32 16.62 -19.04
CA THR A 130 -7.69 17.20 -19.07
C THR A 130 -7.80 18.48 -18.24
N SER A 131 -7.13 18.56 -17.09
CA SER A 131 -7.14 19.78 -16.25
C SER A 131 -6.35 20.94 -16.84
N SER A 132 -5.40 20.67 -17.75
CA SER A 132 -4.58 21.69 -18.40
C SER A 132 -5.20 22.26 -19.67
N GLU A 133 -6.29 21.69 -20.17
CA GLU A 133 -7.00 22.20 -21.34
C GLU A 133 -8.01 23.28 -20.93
N PRO A 134 -7.84 24.55 -21.35
CA PRO A 134 -8.64 25.67 -20.87
C PRO A 134 -10.07 25.75 -21.46
N ASN A 135 -10.57 24.74 -22.18
CA ASN A 135 -11.77 24.87 -23.04
C ASN A 135 -12.91 23.86 -22.82
N LEU A 136 -12.91 23.07 -21.74
CA LEU A 136 -14.08 22.28 -21.36
C LEU A 136 -14.59 22.70 -19.99
N GLN A 137 -15.33 23.81 -19.97
CA GLN A 137 -16.33 24.06 -18.94
C GLN A 137 -17.38 22.95 -19.02
N LEU A 138 -17.15 21.85 -18.30
CA LEU A 138 -18.17 20.87 -18.02
C LEU A 138 -19.14 21.49 -17.02
N ASN A 139 -20.18 22.11 -17.57
CA ASN A 139 -21.41 22.51 -16.91
C ASN A 139 -21.80 21.44 -15.87
N ASN A 140 -21.59 21.74 -14.60
CA ASN A 140 -22.21 21.00 -13.51
C ASN A 140 -22.61 22.03 -12.46
N GLU A 141 -23.75 22.67 -12.72
CA GLU A 141 -24.57 23.32 -11.71
C GLU A 141 -24.91 22.27 -10.65
N GLY A 142 -24.40 22.48 -9.44
CA GLY A 142 -24.42 21.50 -8.36
C GLY A 142 -23.56 21.97 -7.21
N GLU A 143 -24.11 22.94 -6.50
CA GLU A 143 -23.93 23.32 -5.09
C GLU A 143 -22.83 22.61 -4.27
N GLY A 144 -21.90 23.41 -3.75
CA GLY A 144 -21.15 23.12 -2.53
C GLY A 144 -19.89 22.28 -2.68
N ASP A 145 -18.76 22.94 -2.44
CA ASP A 145 -17.43 22.37 -2.17
C ASP A 145 -16.53 22.17 -3.42
N THR A 146 -15.37 22.83 -3.35
CA THR A 146 -14.43 23.12 -4.44
C THR A 146 -14.11 21.91 -5.33
N LYS A 147 -14.67 21.89 -6.55
CA LYS A 147 -14.20 21.06 -7.68
C LYS A 147 -12.88 21.61 -8.24
N ASP A 148 -11.85 21.64 -7.41
CA ASP A 148 -10.50 21.57 -7.94
C ASP A 148 -10.32 20.13 -8.42
N GLY A 149 -10.37 19.93 -9.74
CA GLY A 149 -10.10 18.66 -10.41
C GLY A 149 -8.64 18.25 -10.24
N GLY A 150 -8.25 17.96 -9.00
CA GLY A 150 -6.90 17.60 -8.64
C GLY A 150 -6.51 16.30 -9.35
N TYR A 151 -5.36 16.30 -10.01
CA TYR A 151 -4.81 15.10 -10.62
C TYR A 151 -3.85 14.35 -9.67
N CYS A 152 -3.57 14.92 -8.50
CA CYS A 152 -2.76 14.35 -7.42
C CYS A 152 -3.65 13.96 -6.24
N PHE A 153 -3.49 12.73 -5.76
CA PHE A 153 -4.28 12.16 -4.68
C PHE A 153 -3.36 11.52 -3.64
N ALA A 154 -3.48 11.94 -2.38
CA ALA A 154 -2.86 11.24 -1.27
C ALA A 154 -3.72 10.03 -0.89
N LEU A 155 -3.11 8.85 -0.77
CA LEU A 155 -3.83 7.62 -0.37
C LEU A 155 -4.41 7.69 1.04
N THR A 156 -3.96 8.62 1.87
CA THR A 156 -4.48 8.88 3.21
C THR A 156 -5.57 9.96 3.24
N SER A 157 -5.89 10.57 2.09
CA SER A 157 -6.89 11.65 1.99
C SER A 157 -8.29 11.10 1.70
N HIS A 158 -9.31 11.70 2.33
CA HIS A 158 -10.71 11.39 2.07
C HIS A 158 -11.10 11.57 0.59
N VAL A 159 -10.44 12.48 -0.14
CA VAL A 159 -10.70 12.73 -1.57
C VAL A 159 -10.43 11.48 -2.41
N PHE A 160 -9.39 10.70 -2.07
CA PHE A 160 -9.07 9.46 -2.79
C PHE A 160 -10.16 8.39 -2.59
N TRP A 161 -10.73 8.32 -1.39
CA TRP A 161 -11.68 7.28 -0.98
C TRP A 161 -13.15 7.62 -1.25
N LYS A 162 -13.47 8.87 -1.63
CA LYS A 162 -14.85 9.36 -1.81
C LYS A 162 -15.71 8.52 -2.76
N GLY A 163 -15.11 7.95 -3.80
CA GLY A 163 -15.79 7.14 -4.81
C GLY A 163 -15.80 5.63 -4.54
N TRP A 164 -15.23 5.18 -3.41
CA TRP A 164 -15.12 3.76 -3.08
C TRP A 164 -16.30 3.34 -2.21
N ASN A 165 -16.90 2.21 -2.56
CA ASN A 165 -17.85 1.57 -1.64
C ASN A 165 -17.10 0.94 -0.47
N HIS A 166 -17.72 0.89 0.71
CA HIS A 166 -17.08 0.34 1.90
C HIS A 166 -16.54 -1.09 1.71
N TRP A 167 -17.24 -1.93 0.94
CA TRP A 167 -16.83 -3.31 0.64
C TRP A 167 -15.73 -3.42 -0.44
N GLU A 168 -15.46 -2.35 -1.17
CA GLU A 168 -14.35 -2.30 -2.14
C GLU A 168 -13.04 -1.89 -1.48
N ILE A 169 -13.11 -1.27 -0.30
CA ILE A 169 -11.92 -0.90 0.48
C ILE A 169 -11.23 -2.21 0.89
N PRO A 170 -9.95 -2.38 0.53
CA PRO A 170 -9.22 -3.58 0.89
C PRO A 170 -9.27 -3.81 2.39
N GLY A 171 -9.90 -4.91 2.80
CA GLY A 171 -9.87 -5.37 4.18
C GLY A 171 -8.46 -5.82 4.57
N ARG A 172 -8.27 -6.29 5.82
CA ARG A 172 -7.04 -6.97 6.26
C ARG A 172 -6.79 -8.21 5.39
N SER A 173 -6.18 -7.99 4.23
CA SER A 173 -5.53 -9.01 3.42
C SER A 173 -4.40 -9.56 4.28
N MET A 174 -4.62 -10.73 4.88
CA MET A 174 -3.51 -11.60 5.23
C MET A 174 -2.69 -11.73 3.96
N ILE A 175 -1.42 -11.33 4.01
CA ILE A 175 -0.48 -11.37 2.88
C ILE A 175 -0.47 -12.80 2.35
N SER A 176 -1.38 -13.09 1.42
CA SER A 176 -1.28 -14.19 0.49
C SER A 176 -0.36 -13.64 -0.57
N LEU A 177 0.92 -13.98 -0.49
CA LEU A 177 1.82 -13.99 -1.65
C LEU A 177 1.38 -15.11 -2.61
N SER A 178 0.08 -15.28 -2.83
CA SER A 178 -0.39 -15.84 -4.08
C SER A 178 0.13 -14.90 -5.16
N SER A 179 0.78 -15.49 -6.15
CA SER A 179 1.19 -14.91 -7.42
C SER A 179 0.00 -14.29 -8.16
N VAL A 180 -0.59 -13.24 -7.61
CA VAL A 180 -1.52 -12.38 -8.32
C VAL A 180 -0.61 -11.59 -9.26
N PRO A 181 -0.66 -11.84 -10.58
CA PRO A 181 0.04 -10.97 -11.51
C PRO A 181 -0.44 -9.56 -11.20
N LEU A 182 0.49 -8.60 -11.07
CA LEU A 182 0.18 -7.18 -11.18
C LEU A 182 -0.80 -7.07 -12.35
N ASN A 183 -2.07 -6.83 -12.04
CA ASN A 183 -3.15 -7.04 -13.00
C ASN A 183 -2.79 -6.26 -14.25
N LYS A 184 -2.69 -7.00 -15.36
CA LYS A 184 -2.48 -6.48 -16.70
C LYS A 184 -3.55 -5.42 -16.95
N CYS A 185 -3.20 -4.16 -16.81
CA CYS A 185 -3.93 -3.07 -17.44
C CYS A 185 -3.22 -2.80 -18.77
N GLY A 186 -3.77 -3.40 -19.81
CA GLY A 186 -3.19 -3.51 -21.14
C GLY A 186 -3.92 -4.61 -21.89
N ARG A 187 -4.78 -4.22 -22.85
CA ARG A 187 -5.51 -5.12 -23.73
C ARG A 187 -4.53 -6.00 -24.53
N GLY A 188 -4.89 -7.28 -24.69
CA GLY A 188 -4.34 -8.15 -25.73
C GLY A 188 -3.48 -9.29 -25.19
N ASP A 189 -3.90 -10.50 -25.54
CA ASP A 189 -3.15 -11.76 -25.53
C ASP A 189 -3.02 -12.52 -24.20
N THR A 190 -3.98 -13.43 -24.06
CA THR A 190 -3.91 -14.71 -23.35
C THR A 190 -2.68 -15.51 -23.75
N TYR A 191 -1.79 -15.81 -22.81
CA TYR A 191 -0.99 -17.04 -22.85
C TYR A 191 -0.80 -17.59 -21.43
N LEU A 192 -1.14 -18.87 -21.33
CA LEU A 192 -0.97 -19.81 -20.23
C LEU A 192 0.39 -19.68 -19.55
N LEU A 193 0.40 -19.90 -18.23
CA LEU A 193 1.40 -20.77 -17.60
C LEU A 193 0.79 -21.44 -16.36
N GLN A 194 0.36 -22.69 -16.56
CA GLN A 194 0.39 -23.72 -15.53
C GLN A 194 1.82 -23.80 -14.98
N ALA A 195 1.98 -23.60 -13.67
CA ALA A 195 3.04 -24.25 -12.90
C ALA A 195 2.73 -24.06 -11.41
N LEU A 196 2.42 -25.17 -10.76
CA LEU A 196 2.51 -25.52 -9.32
C LEU A 196 1.30 -26.34 -8.88
N CYS A 197 1.12 -27.50 -9.52
CA CYS A 197 0.42 -28.66 -8.97
C CYS A 197 1.18 -29.93 -9.43
N ALA A 198 2.37 -30.12 -8.89
CA ALA A 198 3.16 -31.35 -8.84
C ALA A 198 4.24 -31.06 -7.79
N ASP A 199 4.46 -31.75 -6.68
CA ASP A 199 4.13 -33.11 -6.26
C ASP A 199 3.64 -33.02 -4.81
N SER A 200 2.46 -33.56 -4.53
CA SER A 200 2.12 -34.02 -3.18
C SER A 200 1.53 -35.39 -3.35
N ARG A 201 2.41 -36.37 -3.63
CA ARG A 201 2.06 -37.77 -3.50
C ARG A 201 1.70 -38.00 -2.04
N VAL A 202 0.40 -38.16 -1.84
CA VAL A 202 -0.20 -38.76 -0.66
C VAL A 202 0.45 -40.13 -0.48
N VAL A 203 1.35 -40.24 0.49
CA VAL A 203 1.77 -41.54 1.01
C VAL A 203 0.59 -42.05 1.84
N GLN A 204 -0.15 -43.01 1.31
CA GLN A 204 -1.16 -43.73 2.09
C GLN A 204 -0.45 -44.66 3.10
N PRO A 205 -0.92 -44.73 4.35
CA PRO A 205 -0.46 -45.75 5.29
C PRO A 205 -1.14 -47.08 4.95
N HIS A 206 -0.34 -48.06 4.52
CA HIS A 206 -0.76 -49.46 4.52
C HIS A 206 -0.88 -49.96 5.96
N ARG A 207 -2.07 -50.47 6.31
CA ARG A 207 -2.26 -51.47 7.36
C ARG A 207 -2.03 -52.85 6.77
#